data_AF-A0A1R3KBA9-F1
#
_entry.id   AF-A0A1R3KBA9-F1
#
_cell.length_a   1.000
_cell.length_b   1.000
_cell.length_c   1.000
_cell.angle_alpha   90.00
_cell.angle_beta   90.00
_cell.angle_gamma   90.00
#
_symmetry.space_group_name_H-M   'P 1'
#
loop_
_entity.id
_entity.type
_entity.pdbx_description
1 polymer ?
#
loop_
_entity_poly.entity_id
_entity_poly.type
_entity_poly.pdbx_seq_one_letter_code
_entity_poly.pdbx_strand_id
1 'polypeptide(L)'
;MSKANTTKCKKLTTLQAQFAWNYYNKTFINILIGSKMIPEMGWLAWGVNPDLPQMVGTRAIIAINLPNGSAPVNTYNITIDTKLRCRLNPSDIEVRVLNKTAMYIPKTGFFTMFATLELPESYNISSLNHVWQVGYLADGLEPKMHSTTLQNFDSKETLDLKTGRCQNIGHNRQHLRKIHGILNMMGWGTLLPIGVIIARC
;
A
#
# COMPACT_ATOMS: atom_id res chain seq x y z
N MET A 1 -35.88 2.92 -10.63
CA MET A 1 -35.06 3.28 -9.45
C MET A 1 -33.59 3.13 -9.80
N SER A 2 -32.89 4.21 -10.14
CA SER A 2 -31.44 4.17 -10.42
C SER A 2 -30.69 4.04 -9.09
N LYS A 3 -29.91 2.97 -8.92
CA LYS A 3 -28.98 2.87 -7.80
C LYS A 3 -27.88 3.91 -8.03
N ALA A 4 -27.77 4.88 -7.14
CA ALA A 4 -26.69 5.86 -7.18
C ALA A 4 -25.34 5.13 -7.06
N ASN A 5 -24.58 5.12 -8.16
CA ASN A 5 -23.19 4.72 -8.21
C ASN A 5 -22.34 5.83 -7.55
N THR A 6 -22.37 5.90 -6.22
CA THR A 6 -21.66 6.95 -5.48
C THR A 6 -20.17 6.61 -5.40
N THR A 7 -19.35 7.38 -6.12
CA THR A 7 -17.90 7.34 -5.99
C THR A 7 -17.48 7.69 -4.57
N LYS A 8 -16.67 6.85 -3.95
CA LYS A 8 -16.04 7.08 -2.65
C LYS A 8 -14.59 7.42 -2.85
N CYS A 9 -14.03 8.21 -1.93
CA CYS A 9 -12.61 8.50 -1.90
C CYS A 9 -12.11 8.62 -0.47
N LYS A 10 -10.82 8.36 -0.28
CA LYS A 10 -10.14 8.55 0.99
C LYS A 10 -8.65 8.80 0.79
N LYS A 11 -8.05 9.44 1.79
CA LYS A 11 -6.60 9.42 1.99
C LYS A 11 -6.23 8.10 2.66
N LEU A 12 -5.21 7.43 2.15
CA LEU A 12 -4.64 6.25 2.79
C LEU A 12 -3.69 6.67 3.91
N THR A 13 -3.44 5.76 4.84
CA THR A 13 -2.68 6.03 6.07
C THR A 13 -1.18 6.23 5.83
N THR A 14 -0.66 5.76 4.70
CA THR A 14 0.78 5.70 4.42
C THR A 14 1.08 6.08 2.98
N LEU A 15 2.35 6.38 2.70
CA LEU A 15 2.88 6.67 1.37
C LEU A 15 2.25 7.88 0.68
N GLN A 16 1.58 8.78 1.41
CA GLN A 16 0.85 9.93 0.85
C GLN A 16 -0.13 9.52 -0.27
N ALA A 17 -0.66 8.30 -0.19
CA ALA A 17 -1.53 7.74 -1.21
C ALA A 17 -2.98 8.16 -0.99
N GLN A 18 -3.72 8.27 -2.09
CA GLN A 18 -5.14 8.54 -2.14
C GLN A 18 -5.82 7.47 -2.97
N PHE A 19 -6.99 7.03 -2.52
CA PHE A 19 -7.75 5.96 -3.14
C PHE A 19 -9.17 6.40 -3.35
N ALA A 20 -9.64 6.35 -4.59
CA ALA A 20 -11.03 6.52 -4.95
C ALA A 20 -11.53 5.24 -5.61
N TRP A 21 -12.79 4.90 -5.35
CA TRP A 21 -13.40 3.74 -5.96
C TRP A 21 -14.90 3.93 -6.15
N ASN A 22 -15.45 3.17 -7.08
CA ASN A 22 -16.88 3.06 -7.30
C ASN A 22 -17.20 1.59 -7.57
N TYR A 23 -18.14 1.03 -6.81
CA TYR A 23 -18.54 -0.36 -6.91
C TYR A 23 -19.96 -0.46 -7.47
N TYR A 24 -20.12 -1.28 -8.51
CA TYR A 24 -21.37 -1.40 -9.27
C TYR A 24 -21.55 -2.82 -9.77
N ASN A 25 -22.77 -3.15 -10.23
CA ASN A 25 -23.13 -4.46 -10.80
C ASN A 25 -22.74 -5.69 -9.94
N LYS A 26 -22.65 -5.51 -8.62
CA LYS A 26 -22.28 -6.53 -7.62
C LYS A 26 -20.85 -7.10 -7.69
N THR A 27 -20.14 -6.99 -8.81
CA THR A 27 -18.79 -7.56 -8.98
C THR A 27 -17.76 -6.55 -9.45
N PHE A 28 -18.20 -5.46 -10.08
CA PHE A 28 -17.29 -4.50 -10.71
C PHE A 28 -16.88 -3.39 -9.75
N ILE A 29 -15.58 -3.08 -9.76
CA ILE A 29 -15.01 -1.95 -9.04
C ILE A 29 -14.13 -1.14 -10.00
N ASN A 30 -14.47 0.14 -10.16
CA ASN A 30 -13.57 1.12 -10.74
C ASN A 30 -12.71 1.68 -9.62
N ILE A 31 -11.41 1.74 -9.83
CA ILE A 31 -10.47 2.30 -8.87
C ILE A 31 -9.63 3.40 -9.51
N LEU A 32 -9.25 4.36 -8.68
CA LEU A 32 -8.22 5.34 -8.96
C LEU A 32 -7.35 5.42 -7.71
N ILE A 33 -6.10 4.97 -7.82
CA ILE A 33 -5.10 5.17 -6.78
C ILE A 33 -4.07 6.17 -7.26
N GLY A 34 -3.60 7.03 -6.37
CA GLY A 34 -2.50 7.93 -6.68
C GLY A 34 -1.63 8.16 -5.47
N SER A 35 -0.34 8.37 -5.71
CA SER A 35 0.62 8.79 -4.68
C SER A 35 1.31 10.07 -5.13
N LYS A 36 1.71 10.90 -4.16
CA LYS A 36 2.58 12.05 -4.47
C LYS A 36 3.86 11.52 -5.11
N MET A 37 4.17 11.99 -6.30
CA MET A 37 5.38 11.58 -7.02
C MET A 37 6.58 12.24 -6.35
N ILE A 38 7.58 11.41 -6.06
CA ILE A 38 8.92 11.84 -5.66
C ILE A 38 9.86 11.65 -6.85
N PRO A 39 10.96 12.43 -6.99
CA PRO A 39 11.84 12.45 -8.16
C PRO A 39 12.44 11.10 -8.60
N GLU A 40 12.19 10.02 -7.88
CA GLU A 40 12.72 8.68 -8.10
C GLU A 40 11.63 7.61 -8.04
N MET A 41 10.34 7.95 -8.08
CA MET A 41 9.28 6.94 -8.06
C MET A 41 9.26 6.15 -9.38
N GLY A 42 9.70 4.91 -9.32
CA GLY A 42 9.77 3.98 -10.45
C GLY A 42 8.48 3.20 -10.67
N TRP A 43 7.67 2.98 -9.63
CA TRP A 43 6.39 2.28 -9.79
C TRP A 43 5.39 2.55 -8.65
N LEU A 44 4.11 2.38 -8.98
CA LEU A 44 2.96 2.44 -8.06
C LEU A 44 2.15 1.16 -8.20
N ALA A 45 1.90 0.49 -7.07
CA ALA A 45 1.15 -0.75 -7.02
C ALA A 45 -0.10 -0.63 -6.16
N TRP A 46 -1.14 -1.35 -6.56
CA TRP A 46 -2.31 -1.63 -5.76
C TRP A 46 -2.79 -3.04 -6.04
N GLY A 47 -3.32 -3.74 -5.04
CA GLY A 47 -3.86 -5.06 -5.25
C GLY A 47 -4.79 -5.52 -4.16
N VAL A 48 -5.44 -6.65 -4.43
CA VAL A 48 -6.39 -7.29 -3.53
C VAL A 48 -5.90 -8.65 -3.09
N ASN A 49 -6.15 -9.00 -1.84
CA ASN A 49 -5.78 -10.29 -1.28
C ASN A 49 -7.06 -10.97 -0.72
N PRO A 50 -7.47 -12.14 -1.25
CA PRO A 50 -8.68 -12.82 -0.80
C PRO A 50 -8.55 -13.34 0.64
N ASP A 51 -7.33 -13.60 1.11
CA ASP A 51 -7.10 -14.26 2.40
C ASP A 51 -6.90 -13.24 3.53
N LEU A 52 -5.87 -12.41 3.42
CA LEU A 52 -5.44 -11.50 4.49
C LEU A 52 -4.90 -10.17 3.93
N PRO A 53 -4.98 -9.05 4.69
CA PRO A 53 -4.31 -7.82 4.31
C PRO A 53 -2.80 -7.99 4.47
N GLN A 54 -2.13 -8.49 3.43
CA GLN A 54 -0.68 -8.69 3.37
C GLN A 54 -0.17 -8.82 1.93
N MET A 55 1.13 -8.56 1.74
CA MET A 55 1.79 -8.63 0.42
C MET A 55 1.67 -10.00 -0.26
N VAL A 56 2.00 -11.09 0.44
CA VAL A 56 1.99 -12.44 -0.15
C VAL A 56 0.55 -12.91 -0.34
N GLY A 57 0.24 -13.38 -1.54
CA GLY A 57 -1.11 -13.63 -2.01
C GLY A 57 -1.81 -12.37 -2.52
N THR A 58 -1.13 -11.25 -2.72
CA THR A 58 -1.78 -10.11 -3.37
C THR A 58 -1.84 -10.30 -4.88
N ARG A 59 -3.02 -10.05 -5.45
CA ARG A 59 -3.27 -9.99 -6.87
C ARG A 59 -3.16 -8.52 -7.24
N ALA A 60 -2.01 -8.14 -7.78
CA ALA A 60 -1.60 -6.76 -7.91
C ALA A 60 -1.75 -6.26 -9.35
N ILE A 61 -2.08 -4.98 -9.46
CA ILE A 61 -1.84 -4.17 -10.64
C ILE A 61 -0.72 -3.18 -10.32
N ILE A 62 0.25 -3.07 -11.21
CA ILE A 62 1.43 -2.22 -11.02
C ILE A 62 1.62 -1.36 -12.25
N ALA A 63 1.63 -0.05 -12.03
CA ALA A 63 2.04 0.97 -12.98
C ALA A 63 3.54 1.21 -12.84
N ILE A 64 4.30 0.99 -13.91
CA ILE A 64 5.74 1.23 -13.92
C ILE A 64 6.00 2.52 -14.68
N ASN A 65 6.66 3.47 -14.03
CA ASN A 65 7.08 4.72 -14.63
C ASN A 65 8.38 4.50 -15.40
N LEU A 66 8.30 4.46 -16.72
CA LEU A 66 9.47 4.26 -17.58
C LEU A 66 10.17 5.59 -17.91
N PRO A 67 11.50 5.59 -18.11
CA PRO A 67 12.25 6.80 -18.45
C PRO A 67 11.78 7.51 -19.73
N ASN A 68 11.10 6.80 -20.63
CA ASN A 68 10.51 7.36 -21.85
C ASN A 68 9.19 8.13 -21.60
N GLY A 69 8.74 8.25 -20.34
CA GLY A 69 7.51 8.93 -19.95
C GLY A 69 6.24 8.08 -20.07
N SER A 70 6.34 6.84 -20.56
CA SER A 70 5.22 5.90 -20.59
C SER A 70 5.03 5.23 -19.22
N ALA A 71 3.78 4.85 -18.93
CA ALA A 71 3.41 4.23 -17.66
C ALA A 71 2.57 2.95 -17.88
N PRO A 72 3.16 1.86 -18.41
CA PRO A 72 2.44 0.60 -18.60
C PRO A 72 1.89 0.06 -17.27
N VAL A 73 0.66 -0.44 -17.33
CA VAL A 73 -0.02 -1.09 -16.19
C VAL A 73 -0.18 -2.57 -16.48
N ASN A 74 0.37 -3.42 -15.61
CA ASN A 74 0.31 -4.87 -15.74
C ASN A 74 -0.15 -5.55 -14.46
N THR A 75 -0.59 -6.80 -14.59
CA THR A 75 -0.99 -7.65 -13.47
C THR A 75 0.20 -8.47 -12.98
N TYR A 76 0.24 -8.75 -11.69
CA TYR A 76 1.31 -9.49 -11.02
C TYR A 76 0.72 -10.34 -9.91
N ASN A 77 1.12 -11.61 -9.87
CA ASN A 77 0.80 -12.51 -8.77
C ASN A 77 1.92 -12.45 -7.71
N ILE A 78 1.64 -11.88 -6.54
CA ILE A 78 2.64 -11.71 -5.48
C ILE A 78 2.73 -12.97 -4.63
N THR A 79 3.72 -13.82 -4.88
CA THR A 79 3.96 -15.08 -4.15
C THR A 79 5.04 -14.95 -3.08
N ILE A 80 5.32 -16.03 -2.36
CA ILE A 80 6.45 -16.11 -1.41
C ILE A 80 7.80 -15.88 -2.10
N ASP A 81 7.93 -16.23 -3.38
CA ASP A 81 9.17 -16.09 -4.15
C ASP A 81 9.61 -14.62 -4.27
N THR A 82 8.64 -13.70 -4.31
CA THR A 82 8.93 -12.26 -4.30
C THR A 82 9.65 -11.80 -3.03
N LYS A 83 9.37 -12.43 -1.88
CA LYS A 83 10.12 -12.18 -0.64
C LYS A 83 11.54 -12.76 -0.70
N LEU A 84 11.71 -13.85 -1.42
CA LEU A 84 13.02 -14.49 -1.66
C LEU A 84 13.84 -13.77 -2.75
N ARG A 85 13.37 -12.60 -3.23
CA ARG A 85 14.01 -11.78 -4.27
C ARG A 85 14.09 -12.48 -5.63
N CYS A 86 13.20 -13.43 -5.88
CA CYS A 86 12.98 -13.93 -7.22
C CYS A 86 12.38 -12.82 -8.11
N ARG A 87 12.62 -12.93 -9.42
CA ARG A 87 12.14 -11.94 -10.39
C ARG A 87 10.62 -11.86 -10.39
N LEU A 88 10.09 -10.64 -10.34
CA LEU A 88 8.65 -10.38 -10.38
C LEU A 88 8.25 -9.86 -11.77
N ASN A 89 7.88 -10.78 -12.66
CA ASN A 89 7.43 -10.44 -14.00
C ASN A 89 5.90 -10.31 -14.06
N PRO A 90 5.36 -9.58 -15.05
CA PRO A 90 3.93 -9.60 -15.34
C PRO A 90 3.40 -11.02 -15.46
N SER A 91 2.25 -11.28 -14.83
CA SER A 91 1.60 -12.59 -14.86
C SER A 91 0.08 -12.43 -14.86
N ASP A 92 -0.61 -13.45 -15.35
CA ASP A 92 -2.05 -13.53 -15.17
C ASP A 92 -2.39 -13.72 -13.68
N ILE A 93 -3.56 -13.21 -13.32
CA ILE A 93 -4.18 -13.33 -12.00
C ILE A 93 -5.64 -13.71 -12.20
N GLU A 94 -6.27 -14.31 -11.20
CA GLU A 94 -7.67 -14.74 -11.27
C GLU A 94 -8.66 -13.55 -11.29
N VAL A 95 -8.20 -12.36 -10.89
CA VAL A 95 -9.02 -11.14 -10.91
C VAL A 95 -8.92 -10.49 -12.28
N ARG A 96 -10.03 -10.43 -13.00
CA ARG A 96 -10.04 -9.81 -14.33
C ARG A 96 -9.88 -8.30 -14.22
N VAL A 97 -8.90 -7.76 -14.93
CA VAL A 97 -8.59 -6.32 -14.97
C VAL A 97 -8.86 -5.76 -16.37
N LEU A 98 -9.67 -4.72 -16.43
CA LEU A 98 -10.08 -4.00 -17.62
C LEU A 98 -9.70 -2.51 -17.51
N ASN A 99 -9.69 -1.80 -18.64
CA ASN A 99 -9.56 -0.34 -18.70
C ASN A 99 -8.45 0.23 -17.79
N LYS A 100 -7.23 -0.31 -17.91
CA LYS A 100 -6.10 0.06 -17.08
C LYS A 100 -5.29 1.20 -17.72
N THR A 101 -4.98 2.22 -16.94
CA THR A 101 -4.16 3.35 -17.38
C THR A 101 -3.42 3.96 -16.18
N ALA A 102 -2.25 4.54 -16.42
CA ALA A 102 -1.52 5.30 -15.43
C ALA A 102 -0.95 6.56 -16.06
N MET A 103 -0.88 7.62 -15.26
CA MET A 103 -0.34 8.91 -15.71
C MET A 103 0.19 9.73 -14.53
N TYR A 104 1.18 10.56 -14.83
CA TYR A 104 1.57 11.64 -13.93
C TYR A 104 0.71 12.88 -14.21
N ILE A 105 0.21 13.52 -13.15
CA ILE A 105 -0.59 14.74 -13.23
C ILE A 105 0.23 15.91 -12.68
N PRO A 106 0.87 16.75 -13.53
CA PRO A 106 1.78 17.81 -13.09
C PRO A 106 1.14 18.82 -12.15
N LYS A 107 -0.13 19.17 -12.38
CA LYS A 107 -0.88 20.15 -11.57
C LYS A 107 -1.00 19.74 -10.10
N THR A 108 -1.14 18.44 -9.83
CA THR A 108 -1.27 17.91 -8.46
C THR A 108 0.02 17.29 -7.96
N GLY A 109 0.93 16.92 -8.87
CA GLY A 109 2.16 16.17 -8.57
C GLY A 109 1.88 14.73 -8.17
N PHE A 110 0.76 14.15 -8.61
CA PHE A 110 0.41 12.75 -8.32
C PHE A 110 0.75 11.86 -9.52
N PHE A 111 1.37 10.72 -9.24
CA PHE A 111 1.37 9.59 -10.16
C PHE A 111 0.16 8.72 -9.84
N THR A 112 -0.72 8.51 -10.83
CA THR A 112 -2.02 7.87 -10.65
C THR A 112 -2.17 6.65 -11.54
N MET A 113 -2.97 5.71 -11.08
CA MET A 113 -3.34 4.49 -11.79
C MET A 113 -4.85 4.27 -11.65
N PHE A 114 -5.51 4.08 -12.78
CA PHE A 114 -6.92 3.73 -12.89
C PHE A 114 -7.05 2.32 -13.45
N ALA A 115 -8.04 1.56 -12.96
CA ALA A 115 -8.41 0.26 -13.50
C ALA A 115 -9.86 -0.07 -13.14
N THR A 116 -10.47 -0.94 -13.95
CA THR A 116 -11.74 -1.61 -13.63
C THR A 116 -11.44 -3.07 -13.30
N LEU A 117 -11.86 -3.55 -12.14
CA LEU A 117 -11.72 -4.94 -11.75
C LEU A 117 -13.09 -5.61 -11.70
N GLU A 118 -13.15 -6.86 -12.13
CA GLU A 118 -14.27 -7.76 -11.87
C GLU A 118 -13.83 -8.72 -10.78
N LEU A 119 -14.37 -8.55 -9.58
CA LEU A 119 -14.02 -9.35 -8.41
C LEU A 119 -14.75 -10.71 -8.44
N PRO A 120 -14.02 -11.84 -8.37
CA PRO A 120 -14.62 -13.15 -8.19
C PRO A 120 -15.39 -13.28 -6.88
N GLU A 121 -16.25 -14.29 -6.76
CA GLU A 121 -17.05 -14.57 -5.56
C GLU A 121 -16.21 -14.84 -4.30
N SER A 122 -14.95 -15.25 -4.47
CA SER A 122 -14.00 -15.42 -3.37
C SER A 122 -13.67 -14.11 -2.63
N TYR A 123 -13.97 -12.95 -3.22
CA TYR A 123 -13.70 -11.64 -2.61
C TYR A 123 -14.94 -11.08 -1.92
N ASN A 124 -14.83 -10.83 -0.61
CA ASN A 124 -15.89 -10.19 0.15
C ASN A 124 -15.83 -8.66 0.03
N ILE A 125 -16.79 -8.06 -0.68
CA ILE A 125 -16.91 -6.61 -0.88
C ILE A 125 -17.06 -5.80 0.41
N SER A 126 -17.57 -6.39 1.49
CA SER A 126 -17.72 -5.72 2.78
C SER A 126 -16.49 -5.89 3.67
N SER A 127 -15.49 -6.63 3.19
CA SER A 127 -14.23 -6.93 3.89
C SER A 127 -13.10 -7.14 2.89
N LEU A 128 -12.93 -6.21 1.94
CA LEU A 128 -11.92 -6.32 0.89
C LEU A 128 -10.54 -6.01 1.48
N ASN A 129 -9.65 -6.99 1.52
CA ASN A 129 -8.27 -6.72 1.86
C ASN A 129 -7.55 -6.14 0.65
N HIS A 130 -6.98 -4.95 0.82
CA HIS A 130 -6.18 -4.34 -0.22
C HIS A 130 -4.82 -3.90 0.30
N VAL A 131 -3.87 -3.79 -0.62
CA VAL A 131 -2.47 -3.45 -0.37
C VAL A 131 -2.05 -2.44 -1.41
N TRP A 132 -1.28 -1.43 -1.01
CA TRP A 132 -0.67 -0.48 -1.93
C TRP A 132 0.81 -0.37 -1.62
N GLN A 133 1.60 -0.11 -2.64
CA GLN A 133 3.04 0.13 -2.47
C GLN A 133 3.53 1.12 -3.51
N VAL A 134 4.65 1.75 -3.19
CA VAL A 134 5.45 2.52 -4.14
C VAL A 134 6.89 2.03 -4.05
N GLY A 135 7.60 2.06 -5.17
CA GLY A 135 9.02 1.76 -5.20
C GLY A 135 9.77 2.65 -6.16
N TYR A 136 11.10 2.63 -6.02
CA TYR A 136 11.99 3.57 -6.69
C TYR A 136 12.53 3.06 -8.02
N LEU A 137 12.77 1.75 -8.10
CA LEU A 137 13.44 1.14 -9.23
C LEU A 137 12.55 0.08 -9.89
N ALA A 138 12.60 0.05 -11.21
CA ALA A 138 12.07 -1.02 -12.04
C ALA A 138 13.10 -1.35 -13.13
N ASP A 139 13.15 -2.61 -13.54
CA ASP A 139 13.97 -3.07 -14.67
C ASP A 139 13.03 -3.56 -15.77
N GLY A 140 12.81 -2.70 -16.77
CA GLY A 140 11.74 -2.89 -17.75
C GLY A 140 10.37 -2.99 -17.08
N LEU A 141 9.75 -4.17 -17.12
CA LEU A 141 8.46 -4.44 -16.48
C LEU A 141 8.59 -5.15 -15.12
N GLU A 142 9.80 -5.30 -14.58
CA GLU A 142 10.04 -5.91 -13.28
C GLU A 142 10.15 -4.83 -12.20
N PRO A 143 9.13 -4.61 -11.34
CA PRO A 143 9.27 -3.69 -10.22
C PRO A 143 10.27 -4.28 -9.21
N LYS A 144 11.31 -3.51 -8.86
CA LYS A 144 12.25 -3.92 -7.82
C LYS A 144 11.64 -3.69 -6.44
N MET A 145 12.17 -4.40 -5.45
CA MET A 145 11.69 -4.36 -4.07
C MET A 145 11.53 -2.92 -3.57
N HIS A 146 10.35 -2.62 -3.01
CA HIS A 146 10.10 -1.35 -2.35
C HIS A 146 10.90 -1.24 -1.05
N SER A 147 11.01 -0.02 -0.51
CA SER A 147 11.62 0.19 0.80
C SER A 147 10.89 -0.59 1.90
N THR A 148 11.60 -1.07 2.91
CA THR A 148 11.04 -1.87 4.01
C THR A 148 10.69 -1.01 5.23
N THR A 149 10.25 0.23 5.00
CA THR A 149 9.87 1.15 6.09
C THR A 149 8.57 0.73 6.78
N LEU A 150 8.30 1.32 7.95
CA LEU A 150 7.00 1.17 8.62
C LEU A 150 5.84 1.64 7.74
N GLN A 151 6.04 2.66 6.90
CA GLN A 151 5.00 3.11 5.99
C GLN A 151 4.60 1.98 5.04
N ASN A 152 5.57 1.33 4.39
CA ASN A 152 5.33 0.21 3.48
C ASN A 152 4.71 -1.00 4.22
N PHE A 153 5.18 -1.30 5.43
CA PHE A 153 4.60 -2.39 6.23
C PHE A 153 3.13 -2.15 6.59
N ASP A 154 2.78 -0.90 6.89
CA ASP A 154 1.42 -0.48 7.24
C ASP A 154 0.58 -0.08 5.99
N SER A 155 1.09 -0.23 4.76
CA SER A 155 0.36 0.05 3.49
C SER A 155 -0.64 -1.04 3.11
N LYS A 156 -1.57 -1.32 4.02
CA LYS A 156 -2.59 -2.34 3.88
C LYS A 156 -3.76 -2.08 4.82
N GLU A 157 -4.96 -2.44 4.41
CA GLU A 157 -6.14 -2.41 5.25
C GLU A 157 -7.22 -3.35 4.71
N THR A 158 -8.27 -3.55 5.51
CA THR A 158 -9.50 -4.23 5.13
C THR A 158 -10.60 -3.19 5.00
N LEU A 159 -11.17 -3.05 3.81
CA LEU A 159 -12.10 -2.00 3.43
C LEU A 159 -13.48 -2.58 3.11
N ASP A 160 -14.53 -2.01 3.70
CA ASP A 160 -15.90 -2.22 3.22
C ASP A 160 -16.17 -1.28 2.04
N LEU A 161 -16.30 -1.83 0.83
CA LEU A 161 -16.52 -1.03 -0.38
C LEU A 161 -17.86 -0.28 -0.37
N LYS A 162 -18.87 -0.77 0.35
CA LYS A 162 -20.21 -0.15 0.43
C LYS A 162 -20.25 1.01 1.40
N THR A 163 -19.61 0.88 2.54
CA THR A 163 -19.61 1.94 3.57
C THR A 163 -18.42 2.88 3.42
N GLY A 164 -17.28 2.37 2.95
CA GLY A 164 -15.98 3.05 2.97
C GLY A 164 -15.30 3.04 4.33
N ARG A 165 -15.82 2.23 5.28
CA ARG A 165 -15.22 2.05 6.59
C ARG A 165 -14.13 0.98 6.52
N CYS A 166 -13.06 1.19 7.27
CA CYS A 166 -12.02 0.20 7.44
C CYS A 166 -12.32 -0.66 8.66
N GLN A 167 -12.13 -1.98 8.54
CA GLN A 167 -12.21 -2.86 9.69
C GLN A 167 -10.91 -2.70 10.50
N ASN A 168 -11.06 -2.34 11.78
CA ASN A 168 -9.99 -1.89 12.67
C ASN A 168 -9.00 -3.02 13.04
N ILE A 169 -8.11 -3.40 12.12
CA ILE A 169 -6.93 -4.21 12.46
C ILE A 169 -5.72 -3.29 12.76
N GLY A 170 -5.70 -2.07 12.19
CA GLY A 170 -4.58 -1.12 12.29
C GLY A 170 -4.68 -0.06 13.39
N HIS A 171 -5.89 0.43 13.73
CA HIS A 171 -6.04 1.57 14.65
C HIS A 171 -5.56 1.24 16.08
N ASN A 172 -5.84 0.03 16.56
CA ASN A 172 -5.38 -0.41 17.88
C ASN A 172 -3.85 -0.56 17.91
N ARG A 173 -3.25 -1.05 16.83
CA ARG A 173 -1.79 -1.20 16.68
C ARG A 173 -1.05 0.14 16.63
N GLN A 174 -1.60 1.14 15.95
CA GLN A 174 -1.02 2.49 15.92
C GLN A 174 -1.13 3.21 17.27
N HIS A 175 -2.25 3.04 17.99
CA HIS A 175 -2.43 3.59 19.34
C HIS A 175 -1.48 2.92 20.34
N LEU A 176 -1.35 1.59 20.31
CA LEU A 176 -0.40 0.83 21.13
C LEU A 176 1.06 1.20 20.83
N ARG A 177 1.41 1.43 19.55
CA ARG A 177 2.76 1.89 19.15
C ARG A 177 3.06 3.32 19.60
N LYS A 178 2.09 4.24 19.57
CA LYS A 178 2.26 5.61 20.09
C LYS A 178 2.52 5.60 21.61
N ILE A 179 1.84 4.72 22.35
CA ILE A 179 2.11 4.53 23.78
C ILE A 179 3.51 3.94 24.01
N HIS A 180 3.95 3.00 23.16
CA HIS A 180 5.30 2.40 23.27
C HIS A 180 6.46 3.35 22.92
N GLY A 181 6.19 4.44 22.17
CA GLY A 181 7.19 5.47 21.87
C GLY A 181 7.37 6.53 22.97
N ILE A 182 6.48 6.59 23.96
CA ILE A 182 6.51 7.58 25.05
C ILE A 182 7.06 6.99 26.36
N LEU A 183 7.21 5.67 26.46
CA LEU A 183 7.78 5.00 27.63
C LEU A 183 9.26 4.64 27.44
N ASN A 184 10.10 5.63 27.10
CA ASN A 184 11.56 5.51 27.23
C ASN A 184 12.23 6.86 27.45
N MET A 185 11.68 7.66 28.36
CA MET A 185 12.29 8.93 28.77
C MET A 185 11.88 9.30 30.20
N MET A 186 12.31 8.50 31.18
CA MET A 186 12.44 8.87 32.59
C MET A 186 13.17 7.73 33.30
N GLY A 187 14.50 7.84 33.46
CA GLY A 187 15.24 6.79 34.19
C GLY A 187 16.77 6.74 34.05
N TRP A 188 17.46 7.82 33.67
CA TRP A 188 18.93 7.90 33.79
C TRP A 188 19.39 9.25 34.36
N GLY A 189 18.60 9.81 35.27
CA GLY A 189 19.00 10.92 36.11
C GLY A 189 19.03 10.45 37.55
N THR A 190 20.24 10.16 38.04
CA THR A 190 20.69 9.94 39.43
C THR A 190 21.32 8.57 39.68
N LEU A 191 22.64 8.51 39.54
CA LEU A 191 23.55 7.86 40.51
C LEU A 191 24.96 8.37 40.21
N LEU A 192 25.30 9.50 40.82
CA LEU A 192 26.68 9.85 41.13
C LEU A 192 27.22 8.78 42.08
N PRO A 193 28.28 8.03 41.75
CA PRO A 193 29.07 7.38 42.78
C PRO A 193 29.94 8.47 43.42
N ILE A 194 29.45 8.99 44.54
CA ILE A 194 30.34 9.53 45.57
C ILE A 194 31.29 8.39 45.95
N GLY A 195 32.60 8.62 45.81
CA GLY A 195 33.60 7.77 46.45
C GLY A 195 34.83 7.47 45.62
N VAL A 196 35.68 8.47 45.37
CA VAL A 196 37.12 8.20 45.23
C VAL A 196 37.78 8.72 46.50
N ILE A 197 38.06 7.77 47.39
CA ILE A 197 38.89 7.94 48.58
C ILE A 197 40.36 8.00 48.13
N ILE A 198 41.10 8.90 48.78
CA ILE A 198 42.53 9.17 48.67
C ILE A 198 43.37 8.01 49.25
N ALA A 199 44.50 7.66 48.61
CA ALA A 199 45.79 7.25 49.21
C ALA A 199 46.84 7.13 48.08
N ARG A 200 47.94 7.93 47.99
CA ARG A 200 49.26 7.79 48.68
C ARG A 200 49.74 6.33 48.69
N CYS A 201 50.85 5.91 48.09
CA CYS A 201 52.13 6.57 47.74
C CYS A 201 52.48 6.43 46.26
#